data_AF-A0A8T4URK1-F1
#
_entry.id   AF-A0A8T4URK1-F1
#
_cell.length_a   1.000
_cell.length_b   1.000
_cell.length_c   1.000
_cell.angle_alpha   90.00
_cell.angle_beta   90.00
_cell.angle_gamma   90.00
#
_symmetry.space_group_name_H-M   'P 1'
#
loop_
_entity.id
_entity.type
_entity.pdbx_description
1 polymer ?
#
loop_
_entity_poly.entity_id
_entity_poly.type
_entity_poly.pdbx_seq_one_letter_code
_entity_poly.pdbx_strand_id
1 'polypeptide(L)'
;MEDLNLVVRELIKKDNFENMNIPEGLFPSFEKTGDNYLMKEQFLEAIYTFRITKNNDKLSKIGFLCLERNYLEFAFKAFSFSEHKEGLNKLGEDFLKEGEIKKSLSAFKLADNKEMVEFIVKNF
;
A
#
# COMPACT_ATOMS: atom_id res chain seq x y z
N MET A 1 1.95 -21.00 -15.58
CA MET A 1 2.20 -19.89 -14.62
C MET A 1 1.89 -18.52 -15.25
N GLU A 2 1.90 -18.40 -16.58
CA GLU A 2 1.46 -17.18 -17.32
C GLU A 2 -0.01 -16.82 -17.08
N ASP A 3 -0.91 -17.82 -16.99
CA ASP A 3 -2.34 -17.58 -16.81
C ASP A 3 -2.69 -16.86 -15.51
N LEU A 4 -2.03 -17.19 -14.40
CA LEU A 4 -2.32 -16.53 -13.11
C LEU A 4 -1.86 -15.07 -13.08
N ASN A 5 -0.75 -14.74 -13.75
CA ASN A 5 -0.32 -13.34 -13.87
C ASN A 5 -1.34 -12.53 -14.69
N LEU A 6 -1.93 -13.13 -15.72
CA LEU A 6 -3.00 -12.49 -16.48
C LEU A 6 -4.24 -12.30 -15.60
N VAL A 7 -4.64 -13.31 -14.82
CA VAL A 7 -5.76 -13.20 -13.86
C VAL A 7 -5.51 -12.06 -12.86
N VAL A 8 -4.34 -12.04 -12.21
CA VAL A 8 -3.99 -10.98 -11.25
C VAL A 8 -4.02 -9.59 -11.91
N ARG A 9 -3.49 -9.45 -13.13
CA ARG A 9 -3.56 -8.18 -13.87
C ARG A 9 -4.99 -7.74 -14.18
N GLU A 10 -5.84 -8.66 -14.60
CA GLU A 10 -7.26 -8.35 -14.86
C GLU A 10 -8.01 -8.00 -13.57
N LEU A 11 -7.65 -8.60 -12.44
CA LEU A 11 -8.18 -8.22 -11.12
C LEU A 11 -7.75 -6.80 -10.73
N ILE A 12 -6.47 -6.47 -10.93
CA ILE A 12 -5.91 -5.14 -10.64
C ILE A 12 -6.62 -4.06 -11.47
N LYS A 13 -6.80 -4.29 -12.78
CA LYS A 13 -7.45 -3.32 -13.69
C LYS A 13 -8.87 -2.96 -13.29
N LYS A 14 -9.59 -3.87 -12.61
CA LYS A 14 -10.97 -3.66 -12.21
C LYS A 14 -11.12 -2.78 -10.97
N ASP A 15 -10.01 -2.45 -10.27
CA ASP A 15 -9.88 -1.59 -9.08
C ASP A 15 -10.94 -1.82 -7.96
N ASN A 16 -11.63 -2.97 -8.00
CA ASN A 16 -12.74 -3.33 -7.12
C ASN A 16 -12.76 -4.85 -6.86
N PHE A 17 -11.60 -5.43 -6.54
CA PHE A 17 -11.46 -6.85 -6.21
C PHE A 17 -11.97 -7.19 -4.80
N GLU A 18 -12.30 -6.20 -3.97
CA GLU A 18 -12.88 -6.44 -2.63
C GLU A 18 -14.24 -7.14 -2.69
N ASN A 19 -14.96 -6.98 -3.79
CA ASN A 19 -16.25 -7.64 -4.03
C ASN A 19 -16.13 -8.99 -4.75
N MET A 20 -14.90 -9.45 -5.06
CA MET A 20 -14.67 -10.69 -5.77
C MET A 20 -14.42 -11.84 -4.79
N ASN A 21 -15.19 -12.90 -4.92
CA ASN A 21 -14.96 -14.13 -4.17
C ASN A 21 -13.78 -14.91 -4.81
N ILE A 22 -12.58 -14.61 -4.34
CA ILE A 22 -11.35 -15.30 -4.78
C ILE A 22 -11.12 -16.49 -3.85
N PRO A 23 -11.07 -17.73 -4.37
CA PRO A 23 -10.81 -18.90 -3.54
C PRO A 23 -9.46 -18.79 -2.82
N GLU A 24 -9.47 -18.91 -1.49
CA GLU A 24 -8.25 -18.79 -0.66
C GLU A 24 -7.17 -19.82 -1.05
N GLY A 25 -7.56 -20.97 -1.60
CA GLY A 25 -6.62 -21.96 -2.13
C GLY A 25 -5.71 -21.45 -3.26
N LEU A 26 -6.05 -20.32 -3.89
CA LEU A 26 -5.22 -19.66 -4.90
C LEU A 26 -4.21 -18.67 -4.29
N PHE A 27 -4.37 -18.27 -3.03
CA PHE A 27 -3.52 -17.26 -2.40
C PHE A 27 -2.03 -17.59 -2.46
N PRO A 28 -1.56 -18.82 -2.16
CA PRO A 28 -0.12 -19.13 -2.27
C PRO A 28 0.45 -18.87 -3.66
N SER A 29 -0.34 -19.10 -4.71
CA SER A 29 0.09 -18.85 -6.09
C SER A 29 0.09 -17.36 -6.43
N PHE A 30 -0.91 -16.61 -5.94
CA PHE A 30 -0.94 -15.15 -6.08
C PHE A 30 0.21 -14.50 -5.31
N GLU A 31 0.53 -14.97 -4.10
CA GLU A 31 1.66 -14.47 -3.33
C GLU A 31 2.99 -14.67 -4.06
N LYS A 32 3.18 -15.82 -4.71
CA LYS A 32 4.36 -16.06 -5.56
C LYS A 32 4.41 -15.10 -6.75
N THR A 33 3.26 -14.79 -7.35
CA THR A 33 3.16 -13.74 -8.39
C THR A 33 3.51 -12.36 -7.83
N GLY A 34 3.03 -12.02 -6.63
CA GLY A 34 3.36 -10.78 -5.94
C GLY A 34 4.86 -10.66 -5.65
N ASP A 35 5.50 -11.75 -5.22
CA ASP A 35 6.95 -11.80 -5.00
C ASP A 35 7.72 -11.56 -6.30
N ASN A 36 7.27 -12.15 -7.42
CA ASN A 36 7.87 -11.91 -8.73
C ASN A 36 7.72 -10.45 -9.20
N TYR A 37 6.58 -9.81 -8.91
CA TYR A 37 6.40 -8.37 -9.18
C TYR A 37 7.36 -7.53 -8.33
N LEU A 38 7.50 -7.86 -7.05
CA LEU A 38 8.41 -7.17 -6.15
C LEU A 38 9.88 -7.29 -6.59
N MET A 39 10.31 -8.48 -6.99
CA MET A 39 11.67 -8.71 -7.53
C MET A 39 11.97 -7.89 -8.80
N LYS A 40 10.92 -7.53 -9.56
CA LYS A 40 11.01 -6.70 -10.77
C LYS A 40 10.73 -5.22 -10.51
N GLU A 41 10.61 -4.82 -9.24
CA GLU A 41 10.28 -3.46 -8.82
C GLU A 41 8.93 -2.95 -9.36
N GLN A 42 8.03 -3.88 -9.70
CA GLN A 42 6.65 -3.58 -10.10
C GLN A 42 5.80 -3.41 -8.83
N PHE A 43 6.08 -2.34 -8.08
CA PHE A 43 5.54 -2.13 -6.73
C PHE A 43 4.01 -2.08 -6.71
N LEU A 44 3.38 -1.41 -7.67
CA LEU A 44 1.93 -1.28 -7.70
C LEU A 44 1.25 -2.64 -7.85
N GLU A 45 1.72 -3.46 -8.79
CA GLU A 45 1.22 -4.80 -9.01
C GLU A 45 1.47 -5.72 -7.80
N ALA A 46 2.65 -5.63 -7.20
CA ALA A 46 2.96 -6.36 -5.97
C ALA A 46 2.00 -5.97 -4.83
N ILE A 47 1.82 -4.68 -4.57
CA ILE A 47 0.93 -4.14 -3.53
C ILE A 47 -0.50 -4.65 -3.73
N TYR A 48 -1.05 -4.52 -4.94
CA TYR A 48 -2.41 -5.01 -5.18
C TYR A 48 -2.53 -6.52 -5.04
N THR A 49 -1.51 -7.28 -5.48
CA THR A 49 -1.50 -8.74 -5.32
C THR A 49 -1.55 -9.12 -3.84
N PHE A 50 -0.74 -8.47 -3.00
CA PHE A 50 -0.75 -8.75 -1.56
C PHE A 50 -1.98 -8.21 -0.84
N ARG A 51 -2.64 -7.16 -1.36
CA ARG A 51 -3.96 -6.76 -0.86
C ARG A 51 -5.02 -7.81 -1.18
N ILE A 52 -5.01 -8.39 -2.38
CA ILE A 52 -5.92 -9.47 -2.77
C ILE A 52 -5.78 -10.66 -1.81
N THR A 53 -4.54 -11.04 -1.47
CA THR A 53 -4.27 -12.16 -0.55
C THR A 53 -4.31 -11.77 0.93
N LYS A 54 -4.61 -10.49 1.24
CA LYS A 54 -4.65 -9.93 2.61
C LYS A 54 -3.35 -10.14 3.39
N ASN A 55 -2.21 -10.12 2.71
CA ASN A 55 -0.90 -10.31 3.33
C ASN A 55 -0.33 -8.98 3.84
N ASN A 56 -0.78 -8.57 5.03
CA ASN A 56 -0.40 -7.31 5.66
C ASN A 56 1.11 -7.21 5.94
N ASP A 57 1.75 -8.32 6.31
CA ASP A 57 3.19 -8.35 6.57
C ASP A 57 4.01 -7.98 5.32
N LYS A 58 3.66 -8.55 4.15
CA LYS A 58 4.33 -8.23 2.89
C LYS A 58 4.01 -6.81 2.44
N LEU A 59 2.78 -6.35 2.62
CA LEU A 59 2.40 -4.96 2.35
C LEU A 59 3.22 -3.98 3.19
N SER A 60 3.36 -4.21 4.50
CA SER A 60 4.18 -3.36 5.37
C SER A 60 5.66 -3.37 4.97
N LYS A 61 6.23 -4.53 4.61
CA LYS A 61 7.61 -4.63 4.11
C LYS A 61 7.81 -3.84 2.81
N ILE A 62 6.87 -3.91 1.88
CA ILE A 62 6.91 -3.08 0.66
C ILE A 62 6.81 -1.61 1.01
N GLY A 63 5.94 -1.25 1.96
CA GLY A 63 5.80 0.13 2.43
C GLY A 63 7.12 0.71 2.92
N PHE A 64 7.85 -0.03 3.77
CA PHE A 64 9.16 0.39 4.25
C PHE A 64 10.20 0.46 3.13
N LEU A 65 10.25 -0.53 2.23
CA LEU A 65 11.16 -0.53 1.08
C LEU A 65 10.92 0.67 0.16
N CYS A 66 9.65 1.00 -0.13
CA CYS A 66 9.29 2.16 -0.93
C CYS A 66 9.65 3.46 -0.21
N LEU A 67 9.45 3.54 1.11
CA LEU A 67 9.79 4.69 1.93
C LEU A 67 11.32 4.96 1.91
N GLU A 68 12.13 3.93 2.10
CA GLU A 68 13.60 4.01 2.01
C GLU A 68 14.09 4.51 0.65
N ARG A 69 13.33 4.25 -0.41
CA ARG A 69 13.63 4.66 -1.79
C ARG A 69 12.96 5.97 -2.21
N ASN A 70 12.32 6.67 -1.27
CA ASN A 70 11.55 7.89 -1.53
C ASN A 70 10.38 7.72 -2.53
N TYR A 71 9.83 6.51 -2.66
CA TYR A 71 8.63 6.24 -3.44
C TYR A 71 7.37 6.40 -2.59
N LEU A 72 7.11 7.64 -2.16
CA LEU A 72 6.13 7.93 -1.11
C LEU A 72 4.70 7.51 -1.45
N GLU A 73 4.28 7.62 -2.73
CA GLU A 73 2.95 7.18 -3.18
C GLU A 73 2.75 5.66 -3.04
N PHE A 74 3.75 4.86 -3.41
CA PHE A 74 3.69 3.41 -3.26
C PHE A 74 3.75 3.01 -1.79
N ALA A 75 4.59 3.68 -0.99
CA ALA A 75 4.63 3.49 0.45
C ALA A 75 3.27 3.79 1.10
N PHE A 76 2.63 4.89 0.72
CA PHE A 76 1.31 5.29 1.23
C PHE A 76 0.25 4.24 0.90
N LYS A 77 0.23 3.76 -0.33
CA LYS A 77 -0.72 2.72 -0.74
C LYS A 77 -0.48 1.41 0.01
N ALA A 78 0.79 1.00 0.17
CA ALA A 78 1.12 -0.23 0.89
C ALA A 78 0.78 -0.15 2.40
N PHE A 79 1.11 0.96 3.06
CA PHE A 79 0.79 1.14 4.48
C PHE A 79 -0.70 1.37 4.73
N SER A 80 -1.43 2.04 3.83
CA SER A 80 -2.88 2.18 3.97
C SER A 80 -3.59 0.83 3.84
N PHE A 81 -3.17 -0.04 2.92
CA PHE A 81 -3.73 -1.38 2.78
C PHE A 81 -3.36 -2.35 3.91
N SER A 82 -2.19 -2.17 4.53
CA SER A 82 -1.79 -2.95 5.71
C SER A 82 -2.22 -2.33 7.04
N GLU A 83 -2.87 -1.16 7.00
CA GLU A 83 -3.25 -0.37 8.19
C GLU A 83 -2.05 -0.09 9.12
N HIS A 84 -0.86 0.07 8.55
CA HIS A 84 0.40 0.17 9.29
C HIS A 84 0.63 1.59 9.83
N LYS A 85 0.08 1.86 11.03
CA LYS A 85 0.01 3.20 11.65
C LYS A 85 1.35 3.92 11.79
N GLU A 86 2.40 3.24 12.24
CA GLU A 86 3.73 3.84 12.39
C GLU A 86 4.33 4.28 11.05
N GLY A 87 4.11 3.47 10.01
CA GLY A 87 4.56 3.76 8.65
C GLY A 87 3.79 4.94 8.04
N LEU A 88 2.48 5.00 8.29
CA LEU A 88 1.63 6.13 7.90
C LEU A 88 2.01 7.43 8.62
N ASN A 89 2.37 7.38 9.91
CA ASN A 89 2.89 8.54 10.63
C ASN A 89 4.18 9.06 10.01
N LYS A 90 5.14 8.16 9.73
CA LYS A 90 6.41 8.54 9.09
C LYS A 90 6.20 9.14 7.70
N LEU A 91 5.30 8.57 6.89
CA LEU A 91 4.90 9.17 5.62
C LEU A 91 4.22 10.53 5.79
N GLY A 92 3.38 10.69 6.80
CA GLY A 92 2.73 11.96 7.12
C GLY A 92 3.76 13.06 7.38
N GLU A 93 4.83 12.74 8.12
CA GLU A 93 5.96 13.64 8.36
C GLU A 93 6.72 13.94 7.07
N ASP A 94 7.01 12.94 6.25
CA ASP A 94 7.77 13.13 5.00
C ASP A 94 6.98 13.96 3.98
N PHE A 95 5.67 13.72 3.82
CA PHE A 95 4.80 14.59 3.00
C PHE A 95 4.73 16.02 3.55
N LEU A 96 4.74 16.20 4.88
CA LEU A 96 4.73 17.54 5.47
C LEU A 96 6.02 18.29 5.15
N LYS A 97 7.18 17.61 5.21
CA LYS A 97 8.48 18.18 4.81
C LYS A 97 8.53 18.57 3.34
N GLU A 98 7.86 17.80 2.48
CA GLU A 98 7.73 18.11 1.04
C GLU A 98 6.68 19.21 0.75
N GLY A 99 5.92 19.67 1.75
CA GLY A 99 4.84 20.64 1.57
C GLY A 99 3.54 20.04 1.01
N GLU A 100 3.43 18.72 0.93
CA GLU A 100 2.26 17.98 0.44
C GLU A 100 1.18 17.86 1.54
N ILE A 101 0.64 19.01 1.98
CA ILE A 101 -0.25 19.11 3.15
C ILE A 101 -1.45 18.15 3.10
N LYS A 102 -2.09 18.01 1.93
CA LYS A 102 -3.26 17.13 1.77
C LYS A 102 -2.92 15.66 1.96
N LYS A 103 -1.75 15.22 1.46
CA LYS A 103 -1.29 13.83 1.58
C LYS A 103 -0.84 13.54 3.01
N SER A 104 -0.11 14.49 3.61
CA SER A 104 0.27 14.44 5.02
C SER A 104 -0.96 14.27 5.93
N LEU A 105 -1.98 15.11 5.76
CA LEU A 105 -3.23 15.03 6.50
C LEU A 105 -3.93 13.68 6.32
N SER A 106 -3.95 13.15 5.09
CA SER A 106 -4.55 11.86 4.79
C SER A 106 -3.80 10.71 5.47
N ALA A 107 -2.47 10.75 5.49
CA ALA A 107 -1.65 9.75 6.17
C ALA A 107 -1.86 9.77 7.68
N PHE A 108 -1.85 10.95 8.31
CA PHE A 108 -2.11 11.06 9.75
C PHE A 108 -3.52 10.65 10.15
N LYS A 109 -4.53 10.90 9.29
CA LYS A 109 -5.90 10.39 9.51
C LYS A 109 -5.93 8.86 9.51
N LEU A 110 -5.32 8.23 8.51
CA LEU A 110 -5.26 6.76 8.43
C LEU A 110 -4.42 6.15 9.57
N ALA A 111 -3.46 6.90 10.12
CA ALA A 111 -2.68 6.49 11.28
C ALA A 111 -3.40 6.69 12.63
N ASP A 112 -4.61 7.27 12.65
CA ASP A 112 -5.31 7.76 13.84
C ASP A 112 -4.52 8.79 14.68
N ASN A 113 -3.62 9.56 14.05
CA ASN A 113 -2.81 10.56 14.74
C ASN A 113 -3.56 11.90 14.85
N LYS A 114 -4.45 11.98 15.85
CA LYS A 114 -5.31 13.15 16.10
C LYS A 114 -4.52 14.44 16.32
N GLU A 115 -3.39 14.35 17.02
CA GLU A 115 -2.55 15.51 17.32
C GLU A 115 -2.01 16.17 16.03
N MET A 116 -1.42 15.37 15.13
CA MET A 116 -0.91 15.89 13.86
C MET A 116 -2.03 16.34 12.92
N VAL A 117 -3.18 15.66 12.94
CA VAL A 117 -4.37 16.11 12.19
C VAL A 117 -4.81 17.49 12.66
N GLU A 118 -4.93 17.70 13.97
CA GLU A 118 -5.31 19.01 14.53
C GLU A 118 -4.26 20.08 14.25
N PHE A 119 -2.97 19.74 14.36
CA PHE A 119 -1.88 20.66 14.05
C PHE A 119 -1.99 21.16 12.60
N ILE A 120 -2.14 20.25 11.64
CA ILE A 120 -2.23 20.63 10.23
C ILE A 120 -3.46 21.52 9.98
N VAL A 121 -4.64 21.09 10.46
CA VAL A 121 -5.91 21.82 10.25
C VAL A 121 -5.89 23.23 10.84
N LYS A 122 -5.12 23.48 11.91
CA LYS A 122 -5.02 24.80 12.55
C LYS A 122 -4.00 25.74 11.89
N ASN A 123 -3.01 25.20 11.17
CA ASN A 123 -1.84 25.96 10.70
C ASN A 123 -1.74 26.09 9.17
N PHE A 124 -2.54 25.35 8.39
CA PHE A 124 -2.56 25.36 6.93
C PHE A 124 -3.99 25.41 6.41
#